data_AF-A0A1J5R323-F1
#
_entry.id   AF-A0A1J5R323-F1
#
_cell.length_a   1.000
_cell.length_b   1.000
_cell.length_c   1.000
_cell.angle_alpha   90.00
_cell.angle_beta   90.00
_cell.angle_gamma   90.00
#
_symmetry.space_group_name_H-M   'P 1'
#
loop_
_entity.id
_entity.type
_entity.pdbx_description
1 polymer ?
#
loop_
_entity_poly.entity_id
_entity_poly.type
_entity_poly.pdbx_seq_one_letter_code
_entity_poly.pdbx_strand_id
1 'polypeptide(L)'
;MGNGGEVNGHAQGSCAFAILVHAFYEDVWQSIADRIATIKTPVDLYVTVPESGEFDTIAAVIVMRFPAAHVLRVPNRGRDVAPFLTAMEAFDLYRYDTVLKLHTKRSRHLLHDGARWANDLFRSLIGDEATVDAALRIFRQFPAIGMIYPNFVKTPISTELIPNLKWLDLLLPRIGREQRDVAGWEFAAGTMFWFRGAAMKPLRELRITIDDFEPENGQINGTLAHALERIFPQLIYRSGQLIVTADGIAEVPPSALARVIAGVQRAPQPIRKGFRTPPKRGASRR
;
A
#
# COMPACT_ATOMS: atom_id res chain seq x y z
N MET A 1 -2.42 43.79 11.72
CA MET A 1 -1.74 42.67 12.38
C MET A 1 -2.35 41.39 11.85
N GLY A 2 -1.72 40.79 10.86
CA GLY A 2 -2.15 39.53 10.25
C GLY A 2 -0.90 38.80 9.80
N ASN A 3 -0.35 37.98 10.68
CA ASN A 3 0.84 37.19 10.39
C ASN A 3 0.38 36.02 9.50
N GLY A 4 0.62 36.14 8.19
CA GLY A 4 0.60 35.01 7.29
C GLY A 4 1.73 34.06 7.67
N GLY A 5 1.36 32.86 8.11
CA GLY A 5 2.32 31.79 8.32
C GLY A 5 2.91 31.37 6.98
N GLU A 6 4.17 31.76 6.76
CA GLU A 6 4.98 31.29 5.66
C GLU A 6 5.10 29.76 5.73
N VAL A 7 4.62 29.11 4.67
CA VAL A 7 4.86 27.70 4.43
C VAL A 7 6.32 27.59 3.97
N ASN A 8 7.20 27.18 4.88
CA ASN A 8 8.61 26.95 4.55
C ASN A 8 8.71 25.86 3.48
N GLY A 9 9.00 26.30 2.25
CA GLY A 9 9.37 25.46 1.13
C GLY A 9 10.72 24.79 1.40
N HIS A 10 10.70 23.51 1.73
CA HIS A 10 11.90 22.69 1.71
C HIS A 10 12.27 22.30 0.27
N ALA A 11 13.58 22.24 0.05
CA ALA A 11 14.27 22.26 -1.23
C ALA A 11 13.83 21.17 -2.22
N GLN A 12 13.83 21.54 -3.51
CA GLN A 12 13.72 20.65 -4.66
C GLN A 12 14.94 19.73 -4.76
N GLY A 13 14.93 18.64 -3.99
CA GLY A 13 15.65 17.41 -4.26
C GLY A 13 14.62 16.29 -4.20
N SER A 14 14.57 15.41 -5.21
CA SER A 14 13.65 14.27 -5.23
C SER A 14 13.82 13.45 -3.94
N CYS A 15 12.85 13.47 -3.04
CA CYS A 15 12.90 12.58 -1.90
C CYS A 15 12.56 11.16 -2.41
N ALA A 16 13.56 10.29 -2.46
CA ALA A 16 13.46 9.00 -3.13
C ALA A 16 12.70 7.95 -2.30
N PHE A 17 12.60 8.14 -0.98
CA PHE A 17 12.11 7.11 -0.05
C PHE A 17 11.25 7.69 1.07
N ALA A 18 10.05 7.13 1.24
CA ALA A 18 9.19 7.38 2.39
C ALA A 18 8.77 6.07 3.09
N ILE A 19 8.49 6.17 4.39
CA ILE A 19 7.78 5.14 5.15
C ILE A 19 6.45 5.72 5.60
N LEU A 20 5.37 5.01 5.30
CA LEU A 20 4.05 5.28 5.84
C LEU A 20 3.67 4.18 6.84
N VAL A 21 3.34 4.58 8.06
CA VAL A 21 2.81 3.68 9.09
C VAL A 21 1.41 4.11 9.53
N HIS A 22 0.45 3.19 9.53
CA HIS A 22 -0.78 3.39 10.32
C HIS A 22 -0.61 2.82 11.72
N ALA A 23 -0.56 3.69 12.73
CA ALA A 23 -0.29 3.35 14.12
C ALA A 23 -1.60 3.37 14.94
N PHE A 24 -2.14 2.17 15.15
CA PHE A 24 -3.33 1.88 15.94
C PHE A 24 -3.01 1.14 17.26
N TYR A 25 -1.95 0.33 17.31
CA TYR A 25 -1.53 -0.37 18.52
C TYR A 25 -0.16 0.14 18.99
N GLU A 26 -0.15 0.84 20.13
CA GLU A 26 1.06 1.49 20.68
C GLU A 26 2.19 0.49 21.00
N ASP A 27 1.86 -0.68 21.53
CA ASP A 27 2.83 -1.74 21.82
C ASP A 27 3.50 -2.28 20.55
N VAL A 28 2.75 -2.39 19.45
CA VAL A 28 3.27 -2.85 18.15
C VAL A 28 4.08 -1.75 17.48
N TRP A 29 3.71 -0.47 17.68
CA TRP A 29 4.45 0.67 17.15
C TRP A 29 5.92 0.66 17.56
N GLN A 30 6.24 0.31 18.81
CA GLN A 30 7.63 0.29 19.29
C GLN A 30 8.51 -0.66 18.45
N SER A 31 7.99 -1.83 18.06
CA SER A 31 8.72 -2.77 17.21
C SER A 31 9.01 -2.22 15.81
N ILE A 32 8.09 -1.41 15.25
CA ILE A 32 8.29 -0.73 13.97
C ILE A 32 9.29 0.43 14.14
N ALA A 33 9.13 1.23 15.20
CA ALA A 33 9.99 2.36 15.52
C ALA A 33 11.45 1.95 15.73
N ASP A 34 11.71 0.85 16.44
CA ASP A 34 13.05 0.31 16.64
C ASP A 34 13.74 0.00 15.31
N ARG A 35 13.00 -0.58 14.36
CA ARG A 35 13.51 -0.91 13.02
C ARG A 35 13.76 0.35 12.18
N ILE A 36 12.83 1.30 12.19
CA ILE A 36 13.01 2.60 11.52
C ILE A 36 14.27 3.31 12.02
N ALA A 37 14.53 3.27 13.34
CA ALA A 37 15.71 3.92 13.93
C ALA A 37 17.06 3.31 13.48
N THR A 38 17.06 2.12 12.87
CA THR A 38 18.27 1.52 12.30
C THR A 38 18.59 2.00 10.88
N ILE A 39 17.65 2.69 10.23
CA ILE A 39 17.79 3.11 8.83
C ILE A 39 18.72 4.32 8.75
N LYS A 40 19.83 4.18 8.02
CA LYS A 40 20.77 5.30 7.76
C LYS A 40 20.45 6.08 6.49
N THR A 41 19.74 5.46 5.54
CA THR A 41 19.30 6.14 4.32
C THR A 41 18.28 7.23 4.67
N PRO A 42 18.43 8.48 4.17
CA PRO A 42 17.45 9.54 4.39
C PRO A 42 16.04 9.09 4.00
N VAL A 43 15.08 9.30 4.91
CA VAL A 43 13.71 8.80 4.77
C VAL A 43 12.72 9.80 5.37
N ASP A 44 11.64 10.05 4.64
CA ASP A 44 10.50 10.77 5.19
C ASP A 44 9.57 9.80 5.92
N LEU A 45 9.30 10.08 7.19
CA LEU A 45 8.40 9.27 8.02
C LEU A 45 7.03 9.93 8.11
N TYR A 46 6.03 9.24 7.56
CA TYR A 46 4.63 9.58 7.66
C TYR A 46 3.93 8.60 8.57
N VAL A 47 3.15 9.10 9.53
CA VAL A 47 2.37 8.26 10.44
C VAL A 47 0.93 8.72 10.46
N THR A 48 -0.01 7.79 10.33
CA THR A 48 -1.42 8.06 10.59
C THR A 48 -1.81 7.44 11.93
N VAL A 49 -2.60 8.17 12.71
CA VAL A 49 -3.16 7.73 13.99
C VAL A 49 -4.68 8.01 14.00
N PRO A 50 -5.50 7.22 14.70
CA PRO A 50 -6.91 7.57 14.81
C PRO A 50 -7.12 8.90 15.56
N GLU A 51 -8.16 9.65 15.20
CA GLU A 51 -8.44 10.99 15.74
C GLU A 51 -8.94 11.04 17.19
N SER A 52 -9.22 9.89 17.80
CA SER A 52 -9.67 9.78 19.19
C SER A 52 -8.58 10.23 20.18
N GLY A 53 -8.99 10.89 21.27
CA GLY A 53 -8.08 11.38 22.32
C GLY A 53 -7.28 10.28 23.02
N GLU A 54 -7.72 9.03 22.94
CA GLU A 54 -6.95 7.87 23.44
C GLU A 54 -5.63 7.66 22.68
N PHE A 55 -5.49 8.24 21.48
CA PHE A 55 -4.29 8.17 20.65
C PHE A 55 -3.40 9.44 20.76
N ASP A 56 -3.70 10.35 21.68
CA ASP A 56 -2.86 11.54 21.90
C ASP A 56 -1.46 11.14 22.38
N THR A 57 -1.39 10.13 23.25
CA THR A 57 -0.13 9.61 23.77
C THR A 57 0.74 9.02 22.67
N ILE A 58 0.17 8.20 21.76
CA ILE A 58 0.96 7.59 20.68
C ILE A 58 1.51 8.66 19.72
N ALA A 59 0.72 9.68 19.39
CA ALA A 59 1.16 10.79 18.55
C ALA A 59 2.35 11.55 19.19
N ALA A 60 2.27 11.83 20.49
CA ALA A 60 3.35 12.47 21.23
C ALA A 60 4.62 11.60 21.28
N VAL A 61 4.47 10.29 21.52
CA VAL A 61 5.58 9.33 21.53
C VAL A 61 6.27 9.24 20.16
N ILE A 62 5.50 9.26 19.07
CA ILE A 62 6.04 9.28 17.70
C ILE A 62 6.92 10.50 17.49
N VAL A 63 6.42 11.70 17.77
CA VAL A 63 7.14 12.96 17.52
C VAL A 63 8.35 13.11 18.44
N MET A 64 8.24 12.67 19.70
CA MET A 64 9.38 12.68 20.63
C MET A 64 10.53 11.81 20.11
N ARG A 65 10.22 10.64 19.54
CA ARG A 65 11.24 9.71 19.02
C ARG A 65 11.74 10.11 17.64
N PHE A 66 10.86 10.66 16.80
CA PHE A 66 11.15 11.09 15.44
C PHE A 66 10.66 12.53 15.24
N PRO A 67 11.44 13.55 15.62
CA PRO A 67 11.00 14.95 15.57
C PRO A 67 10.64 15.46 14.16
N ALA A 68 11.16 14.81 13.12
CA ALA A 68 10.86 15.11 11.72
C ALA A 68 9.66 14.33 11.15
N ALA A 69 9.03 13.45 11.95
CA ALA A 69 7.89 12.67 11.48
C ALA A 69 6.65 13.55 11.29
N HIS A 70 5.91 13.29 10.22
CA HIS A 70 4.63 13.92 9.96
C HIS A 70 3.50 13.03 10.44
N VAL A 71 2.74 13.47 11.44
CA VAL A 71 1.61 12.72 12.01
C VAL A 71 0.29 13.29 11.51
N LEU A 72 -0.55 12.44 10.90
CA LEU A 72 -1.90 12.76 10.45
C LEU A 72 -2.94 12.01 11.29
N ARG A 73 -3.88 12.76 11.87
CA ARG A 73 -5.05 12.19 12.53
C ARG A 73 -6.13 11.87 11.51
N VAL A 74 -6.72 10.68 11.61
CA VAL A 74 -7.74 10.20 10.67
C VAL A 74 -8.91 9.54 11.40
N PRO A 75 -10.11 9.50 10.82
CA PRO A 75 -11.21 8.73 11.37
C PRO A 75 -10.84 7.25 11.55
N ASN A 76 -11.30 6.63 12.64
CA ASN A 76 -11.13 5.19 12.87
C ASN A 76 -12.10 4.39 11.97
N ARG A 77 -11.79 4.32 10.67
CA ARG A 77 -12.65 3.70 9.67
C ARG A 77 -11.82 3.06 8.56
N GLY A 78 -12.26 1.90 8.07
CA GLY A 78 -11.61 1.18 6.98
C GLY A 78 -10.22 0.66 7.33
N ARG A 79 -9.99 0.36 8.61
CA ARG A 79 -8.77 -0.25 9.17
C ARG A 79 -7.50 0.51 8.77
N ASP A 80 -6.49 -0.18 8.24
CA ASP A 80 -5.26 0.44 7.72
C ASP A 80 -5.41 0.96 6.28
N VAL A 81 -6.49 0.57 5.59
CA VAL A 81 -6.70 0.86 4.17
C VAL A 81 -7.19 2.28 3.99
N ALA A 82 -8.25 2.72 4.66
CA ALA A 82 -8.70 4.10 4.49
C ALA A 82 -7.66 5.15 4.95
N PRO A 83 -6.97 4.97 6.10
CA PRO A 83 -5.83 5.82 6.47
C PRO A 83 -4.74 5.86 5.40
N PHE A 84 -4.46 4.73 4.75
CA PHE A 84 -3.52 4.69 3.64
C PHE A 84 -3.98 5.53 2.45
N LEU A 85 -5.24 5.39 2.01
CA LEU A 85 -5.80 6.20 0.93
C LEU A 85 -5.74 7.71 1.27
N THR A 86 -6.10 8.07 2.49
CA THR A 86 -6.02 9.47 2.98
C THR A 86 -4.58 9.98 2.97
N ALA A 87 -3.63 9.19 3.46
CA ALA A 87 -2.22 9.56 3.51
C ALA A 87 -1.56 9.67 2.12
N MET A 88 -1.97 8.84 1.16
CA MET A 88 -1.49 8.91 -0.22
C MET A 88 -1.72 10.31 -0.82
N GLU A 89 -2.89 10.90 -0.55
CA GLU A 89 -3.22 12.25 -1.02
C GLU A 89 -2.63 13.33 -0.12
N ALA A 90 -2.78 13.21 1.20
CA ALA A 90 -2.35 14.24 2.16
C ALA A 90 -0.83 14.51 2.13
N PHE A 91 -0.03 13.47 1.88
CA PHE A 91 1.44 13.57 1.83
C PHE A 91 2.01 13.48 0.41
N ASP A 92 1.14 13.48 -0.62
CA ASP A 92 1.51 13.29 -2.03
C ASP A 92 2.49 12.12 -2.24
N LEU A 93 2.15 10.95 -1.69
CA LEU A 93 3.03 9.78 -1.73
C LEU A 93 3.29 9.28 -3.17
N TYR A 94 2.52 9.76 -4.14
CA TYR A 94 2.71 9.49 -5.57
C TYR A 94 4.03 10.04 -6.13
N ARG A 95 4.65 11.02 -5.46
CA ARG A 95 5.91 11.64 -5.90
C ARG A 95 7.16 10.84 -5.55
N TYR A 96 7.06 9.92 -4.59
CA TYR A 96 8.21 9.16 -4.12
C TYR A 96 8.59 8.04 -5.09
N ASP A 97 9.89 7.86 -5.29
CA ASP A 97 10.40 6.73 -6.07
C ASP A 97 10.08 5.39 -5.40
N THR A 98 10.11 5.36 -4.07
CA THR A 98 9.84 4.18 -3.26
C THR A 98 9.13 4.58 -1.96
N VAL A 99 8.10 3.83 -1.60
CA VAL A 99 7.37 3.98 -0.35
C VAL A 99 7.22 2.61 0.30
N LEU A 100 7.49 2.51 1.60
CA LEU A 100 7.14 1.34 2.41
C LEU A 100 5.84 1.64 3.18
N LYS A 101 4.80 0.81 2.94
CA LYS A 101 3.56 0.83 3.72
C LYS A 101 3.62 -0.22 4.82
N LEU A 102 3.44 0.21 6.07
CA LEU A 102 3.29 -0.63 7.26
C LEU A 102 2.04 -0.23 8.03
N HIS A 103 1.61 -1.09 8.94
CA HIS A 103 0.66 -0.71 9.97
C HIS A 103 0.82 -1.59 11.20
N THR A 104 0.33 -1.12 12.33
CA THR A 104 0.23 -1.96 13.52
C THR A 104 -0.94 -2.93 13.34
N LYS A 105 -0.68 -4.24 13.42
CA LYS A 105 -1.70 -5.28 13.26
C LYS A 105 -1.66 -6.23 14.45
N ARG A 106 -2.83 -6.52 15.03
CA ARG A 106 -3.04 -7.66 15.93
C ARG A 106 -4.00 -8.64 15.25
N SER A 107 -3.51 -9.80 14.82
CA SER A 107 -4.41 -10.85 14.32
C SER A 107 -5.00 -11.61 15.51
N ARG A 108 -5.94 -10.99 16.24
CA ARG A 108 -6.53 -11.53 17.49
C ARG A 108 -7.20 -12.90 17.32
N HIS A 109 -7.64 -13.25 16.11
CA HIS A 109 -8.22 -14.56 15.80
C HIS A 109 -7.18 -15.69 15.69
N LEU A 110 -5.89 -15.33 15.61
CA LEU A 110 -4.76 -16.25 15.58
C LEU A 110 -3.98 -16.06 16.88
N LEU A 111 -4.53 -16.56 17.99
CA LEU A 111 -4.07 -16.28 19.36
C LEU A 111 -2.58 -16.59 19.60
N HIS A 112 -1.94 -17.43 18.77
CA HIS A 112 -0.48 -17.67 18.78
C HIS A 112 0.24 -17.29 17.47
N ASP A 113 -0.42 -17.37 16.31
CA ASP A 113 0.23 -17.08 15.02
C ASP A 113 0.19 -15.60 14.61
N GLY A 114 -0.67 -14.78 15.24
CA GLY A 114 -0.91 -13.41 14.81
C GLY A 114 0.26 -12.45 15.04
N ALA A 115 0.86 -12.50 16.23
CA ALA A 115 2.04 -11.71 16.56
C ALA A 115 3.27 -12.20 15.78
N ARG A 116 3.39 -13.51 15.59
CA ARG A 116 4.42 -14.13 14.76
C ARG A 116 4.31 -13.64 13.32
N TRP A 117 3.11 -13.68 12.73
CA TRP A 117 2.84 -13.20 11.38
C TRP A 117 3.20 -11.73 11.18
N ALA A 118 2.80 -10.85 12.10
CA ALA A 118 3.16 -9.43 12.02
C ALA A 118 4.68 -9.23 12.12
N ASN A 119 5.35 -9.95 13.02
CA ASN A 119 6.80 -9.87 13.14
C ASN A 119 7.54 -10.44 11.91
N ASP A 120 7.03 -11.49 11.28
CA ASP A 120 7.60 -12.04 10.05
C ASP A 120 7.43 -11.02 8.89
N LEU A 121 6.29 -10.32 8.81
CA LEU A 121 6.11 -9.19 7.89
C LEU A 121 7.14 -8.08 8.13
N PHE A 122 7.35 -7.69 9.39
CA PHE A 122 8.34 -6.66 9.72
C PHE A 122 9.77 -7.11 9.41
N ARG A 123 10.12 -8.37 9.70
CA ARG A 123 11.43 -8.94 9.35
C ARG A 123 11.68 -8.91 7.85
N SER A 124 10.70 -9.32 7.04
CA SER A 124 10.87 -9.36 5.58
C SER A 124 10.86 -7.98 4.91
N LEU A 125 10.18 -6.97 5.49
CA LEU A 125 10.01 -5.65 4.89
C LEU A 125 10.97 -4.58 5.41
N ILE A 126 11.26 -4.58 6.71
CA ILE A 126 12.04 -3.56 7.41
C ILE A 126 12.92 -4.18 8.51
N GLY A 127 13.37 -5.41 8.29
CA GLY A 127 14.05 -6.21 9.33
C GLY A 127 15.25 -5.48 9.94
N ASP A 128 16.09 -4.95 9.07
CA ASP A 128 17.31 -4.21 9.37
C ASP A 128 17.68 -3.29 8.19
N GLU A 129 18.80 -2.58 8.32
CA GLU A 129 19.34 -1.71 7.27
C GLU A 129 19.59 -2.48 5.96
N ALA A 130 20.11 -3.71 6.02
CA ALA A 130 20.39 -4.51 4.83
C ALA A 130 19.12 -4.88 4.05
N THR A 131 18.02 -5.16 4.76
CA THR A 131 16.70 -5.42 4.20
C THR A 131 16.17 -4.20 3.45
N VAL A 132 16.27 -3.01 4.07
CA VAL A 132 15.85 -1.74 3.47
C VAL A 132 16.70 -1.41 2.25
N ASP A 133 18.03 -1.51 2.36
CA ASP A 133 18.96 -1.23 1.26
C ASP A 133 18.74 -2.16 0.08
N ALA A 134 18.42 -3.44 0.33
CA ALA A 134 18.06 -4.38 -0.72
C ALA A 134 16.78 -3.98 -1.45
N ALA A 135 15.73 -3.56 -0.72
CA ALA A 135 14.49 -3.07 -1.33
C ALA A 135 14.75 -1.84 -2.21
N LEU A 136 15.45 -0.84 -1.68
CA LEU A 136 15.79 0.39 -2.40
C LEU A 136 16.66 0.11 -3.64
N ARG A 137 17.63 -0.81 -3.52
CA ARG A 137 18.46 -1.25 -4.65
C ARG A 137 17.62 -1.89 -5.75
N ILE A 138 16.62 -2.70 -5.42
CA ILE A 138 15.73 -3.32 -6.41
C ILE A 138 14.94 -2.25 -7.17
N PHE A 139 14.30 -1.30 -6.48
CA PHE A 139 13.57 -0.22 -7.14
C PHE A 139 14.46 0.67 -8.00
N ARG A 140 15.72 0.87 -7.61
CA ARG A 140 16.71 1.65 -8.37
C ARG A 140 17.21 0.90 -9.61
N GLN A 141 17.49 -0.39 -9.50
CA GLN A 141 18.04 -1.20 -10.60
C GLN A 141 16.98 -1.63 -11.62
N PHE A 142 15.73 -1.76 -11.19
CA PHE A 142 14.66 -2.33 -12.01
C PHE A 142 13.44 -1.40 -12.07
N PRO A 143 13.42 -0.42 -12.99
CA PRO A 143 12.30 0.51 -13.14
C PRO A 143 10.95 -0.17 -13.41
N ALA A 144 10.96 -1.38 -13.99
CA ALA A 144 9.77 -2.18 -14.24
C ALA A 144 9.08 -2.65 -12.95
N ILE A 145 9.77 -2.70 -11.80
CA ILE A 145 9.17 -3.12 -10.53
C ILE A 145 8.42 -1.94 -9.92
N GLY A 146 7.14 -2.18 -9.60
CA GLY A 146 6.24 -1.23 -8.96
C GLY A 146 5.84 -1.62 -7.54
N MET A 147 5.99 -2.89 -7.13
CA MET A 147 5.65 -3.35 -5.79
C MET A 147 6.47 -4.56 -5.36
N ILE A 148 6.75 -4.65 -4.06
CA ILE A 148 7.40 -5.80 -3.44
C ILE A 148 6.67 -6.17 -2.14
N TYR A 149 6.34 -7.44 -1.96
CA TYR A 149 5.79 -7.97 -0.71
C TYR A 149 6.26 -9.40 -0.43
N PRO A 150 6.21 -9.91 0.81
CA PRO A 150 6.73 -11.25 1.11
C PRO A 150 5.93 -12.37 0.42
N ASN A 151 6.61 -13.46 0.03
CA ASN A 151 5.93 -14.55 -0.68
C ASN A 151 4.96 -15.32 0.23
N PHE A 152 5.23 -15.41 1.54
CA PHE A 152 4.35 -16.06 2.49
C PHE A 152 2.98 -15.35 2.68
N VAL A 153 2.86 -14.07 2.30
CA VAL A 153 1.57 -13.34 2.31
C VAL A 153 0.84 -13.37 0.98
N LYS A 154 1.46 -13.94 -0.06
CA LYS A 154 0.88 -14.05 -1.40
C LYS A 154 -0.33 -14.97 -1.37
N THR A 155 -1.50 -14.38 -1.56
CA THR A 155 -2.79 -15.06 -1.38
C THR A 155 -3.59 -15.02 -2.68
N PRO A 156 -4.14 -16.13 -3.17
CA PRO A 156 -5.03 -16.13 -4.31
C PRO A 156 -6.26 -15.25 -4.05
N ILE A 157 -6.69 -14.45 -5.03
CA ILE A 157 -7.88 -13.60 -4.87
C ILE A 157 -9.15 -14.41 -4.59
N SER A 158 -9.16 -15.69 -4.99
CA SER A 158 -10.24 -16.65 -4.72
C SER A 158 -10.41 -16.96 -3.23
N THR A 159 -9.39 -16.75 -2.40
CA THR A 159 -9.48 -16.91 -0.95
C THR A 159 -10.49 -15.93 -0.38
N GLU A 160 -11.55 -16.49 0.22
CA GLU A 160 -12.66 -15.72 0.78
C GLU A 160 -13.27 -14.70 -0.20
N LEU A 161 -13.43 -15.12 -1.46
CA LEU A 161 -13.87 -14.22 -2.53
C LEU A 161 -15.34 -13.82 -2.40
N ILE A 162 -16.23 -14.76 -2.05
CA ILE A 162 -17.70 -14.54 -2.06
C ILE A 162 -18.11 -13.28 -1.28
N PRO A 163 -17.65 -13.05 -0.03
CA PRO A 163 -17.98 -11.83 0.72
C PRO A 163 -17.50 -10.53 0.06
N ASN A 164 -16.51 -10.60 -0.83
CA ASN A 164 -15.87 -9.45 -1.45
C ASN A 164 -16.41 -9.13 -2.86
N LEU A 165 -17.20 -10.03 -3.47
CA LEU A 165 -17.68 -9.89 -4.85
C LEU A 165 -18.43 -8.57 -5.08
N LYS A 166 -19.33 -8.18 -4.18
CA LYS A 166 -20.06 -6.90 -4.24
C LYS A 166 -19.13 -5.71 -4.48
N TRP A 167 -18.03 -5.64 -3.74
CA TRP A 167 -17.07 -4.55 -3.85
C TRP A 167 -16.20 -4.69 -5.09
N LEU A 168 -15.79 -5.92 -5.45
CA LEU A 168 -15.02 -6.17 -6.67
C LEU A 168 -15.81 -5.81 -7.94
N ASP A 169 -17.13 -6.06 -7.98
CA ASP A 169 -18.01 -5.63 -9.07
C ASP A 169 -18.02 -4.11 -9.24
N LEU A 170 -17.89 -3.35 -8.14
CA LEU A 170 -17.87 -1.90 -8.16
C LEU A 170 -16.50 -1.32 -8.52
N LEU A 171 -15.41 -1.99 -8.10
CA LEU A 171 -14.04 -1.48 -8.22
C LEU A 171 -13.37 -1.88 -9.54
N LEU A 172 -13.54 -3.12 -10.00
CA LEU A 172 -12.85 -3.64 -11.19
C LEU A 172 -13.14 -2.82 -12.46
N PRO A 173 -14.40 -2.41 -12.75
CA PRO A 173 -14.69 -1.60 -13.93
C PRO A 173 -13.99 -0.24 -13.91
N ARG A 174 -13.80 0.35 -12.71
CA ARG A 174 -13.06 1.62 -12.54
C ARG A 174 -11.59 1.47 -12.93
N ILE A 175 -11.08 0.24 -12.95
CA ILE A 175 -9.73 -0.08 -13.39
C ILE A 175 -9.63 -0.78 -14.74
N GLY A 176 -10.72 -0.80 -15.52
CA GLY A 176 -10.76 -1.43 -16.83
C GLY A 176 -10.61 -2.95 -16.77
N ARG A 177 -11.09 -3.58 -15.70
CA ARG A 177 -11.08 -5.02 -15.46
C ARG A 177 -12.50 -5.52 -15.16
N GLU A 178 -12.70 -6.81 -15.26
CA GLU A 178 -13.97 -7.47 -14.93
C GLU A 178 -13.74 -8.63 -13.96
N GLN A 179 -14.79 -9.05 -13.22
CA GLN A 179 -14.67 -10.17 -12.28
C GLN A 179 -14.19 -11.48 -12.91
N ARG A 180 -14.58 -11.75 -14.16
CA ARG A 180 -14.10 -12.94 -14.88
C ARG A 180 -12.59 -12.95 -15.10
N ASP A 181 -11.94 -11.78 -15.03
CA ASP A 181 -10.50 -11.66 -15.21
C ASP A 181 -9.71 -12.09 -13.96
N VAL A 182 -10.38 -12.22 -12.80
CA VAL A 182 -9.69 -12.39 -11.50
C VAL A 182 -9.09 -13.78 -11.31
N ALA A 183 -9.40 -14.74 -12.18
CA ALA A 183 -8.84 -16.08 -12.11
C ALA A 183 -7.30 -16.02 -12.19
N GLY A 184 -6.63 -16.57 -11.17
CA GLY A 184 -5.17 -16.58 -11.07
C GLY A 184 -4.55 -15.29 -10.54
N TRP A 185 -5.35 -14.29 -10.13
CA TRP A 185 -4.80 -13.12 -9.45
C TRP A 185 -4.44 -13.41 -8.01
N GLU A 186 -3.48 -12.63 -7.50
CA GLU A 186 -2.95 -12.75 -6.16
C GLU A 186 -2.92 -11.37 -5.48
N PHE A 187 -2.89 -11.39 -4.15
CA PHE A 187 -2.75 -10.20 -3.33
C PHE A 187 -1.88 -10.41 -2.09
N ALA A 188 -1.45 -9.31 -1.48
CA ALA A 188 -0.62 -9.29 -0.29
C ALA A 188 -1.50 -9.27 0.97
N ALA A 189 -1.78 -10.44 1.54
CA ALA A 189 -2.60 -10.53 2.75
C ALA A 189 -1.91 -9.86 3.94
N GLY A 190 -2.61 -8.91 4.56
CA GLY A 190 -2.08 -8.06 5.62
C GLY A 190 -1.59 -6.70 5.15
N THR A 191 -1.77 -6.32 3.89
CA THR A 191 -1.65 -4.93 3.38
C THR A 191 -0.37 -4.20 3.83
N MET A 192 0.78 -4.89 3.86
CA MET A 192 2.10 -4.28 4.08
C MET A 192 3.02 -4.64 2.91
N PHE A 193 3.60 -3.62 2.28
CA PHE A 193 4.36 -3.80 1.05
C PHE A 193 5.18 -2.55 0.73
N TRP A 194 6.23 -2.74 -0.05
CA TRP A 194 6.92 -1.66 -0.74
C TRP A 194 6.23 -1.36 -2.07
N PHE A 195 6.21 -0.10 -2.49
CA PHE A 195 5.68 0.29 -3.79
C PHE A 195 6.36 1.54 -4.34
N ARG A 196 6.32 1.71 -5.66
CA ARG A 196 6.69 2.97 -6.31
C ARG A 196 5.49 3.91 -6.27
N GLY A 197 5.65 5.13 -5.77
CA GLY A 197 4.55 6.09 -5.62
C GLY A 197 3.77 6.29 -6.93
N ALA A 198 4.50 6.48 -8.03
CA ALA A 198 3.91 6.66 -9.36
C ALA A 198 3.09 5.44 -9.86
N ALA A 199 3.44 4.21 -9.43
CA ALA A 199 2.71 2.99 -9.79
C ALA A 199 1.29 2.97 -9.23
N MET A 200 1.08 3.69 -8.12
CA MET A 200 -0.18 3.72 -7.40
C MET A 200 -1.13 4.82 -7.90
N LYS A 201 -0.74 5.65 -8.87
CA LYS A 201 -1.60 6.70 -9.45
C LYS A 201 -2.98 6.21 -9.92
N PRO A 202 -3.15 4.98 -10.49
CA PRO A 202 -4.46 4.44 -10.82
C PRO A 202 -5.43 4.32 -9.63
N LEU A 203 -4.95 4.39 -8.39
CA LEU A 203 -5.79 4.45 -7.18
C LEU A 203 -6.81 5.59 -7.24
N ARG A 204 -6.42 6.75 -7.81
CA ARG A 204 -7.32 7.92 -7.97
C ARG A 204 -8.53 7.63 -8.84
N GLU A 205 -8.43 6.67 -9.75
CA GLU A 205 -9.53 6.28 -10.63
C GLU A 205 -10.61 5.49 -9.90
N LEU A 206 -10.26 4.89 -8.76
CA LEU A 206 -11.24 4.23 -7.90
C LEU A 206 -12.21 5.21 -7.27
N ARG A 207 -11.88 6.51 -7.14
CA ARG A 207 -12.76 7.55 -6.56
C ARG A 207 -13.41 7.11 -5.24
N ILE A 208 -12.59 6.54 -4.36
CA ILE A 208 -13.00 6.11 -3.02
C ILE A 208 -12.75 7.23 -2.04
N THR A 209 -13.73 7.44 -1.17
CA THR A 209 -13.72 8.38 -0.06
C THR A 209 -13.81 7.63 1.26
N ILE A 210 -13.52 8.31 2.37
CA ILE A 210 -13.65 7.72 3.70
C ILE A 210 -15.08 7.26 4.02
N ASP A 211 -16.09 7.91 3.43
CA ASP A 211 -17.50 7.62 3.66
C ASP A 211 -17.99 6.36 2.95
N ASP A 212 -17.24 5.86 1.96
CA ASP A 212 -17.54 4.60 1.28
C ASP A 212 -17.23 3.37 2.16
N PHE A 213 -16.38 3.53 3.18
CA PHE A 213 -16.01 2.45 4.09
C PHE A 213 -17.08 2.20 5.16
N GLU A 214 -17.25 0.93 5.50
CA GLU A 214 -18.15 0.53 6.58
C GLU A 214 -17.67 1.06 7.95
N PRO A 215 -18.59 1.38 8.88
CA PRO A 215 -18.23 1.63 10.28
C PRO A 215 -17.49 0.44 10.90
N GLU A 216 -16.48 0.69 11.75
CA GLU A 216 -15.73 -0.38 12.42
C GLU A 216 -16.57 -1.01 13.55
N ASN A 217 -17.08 -2.22 13.30
CA ASN A 217 -17.89 -3.02 14.24
C ASN A 217 -17.29 -4.41 14.48
N GLY A 218 -15.97 -4.58 14.25
CA GLY A 218 -15.30 -5.86 14.44
C GLY A 218 -15.57 -6.90 13.35
N GLN A 219 -15.94 -6.44 12.15
CA GLN A 219 -16.07 -7.31 10.97
C GLN A 219 -14.77 -8.10 10.78
N ILE A 220 -14.86 -9.31 10.20
CA ILE A 220 -13.68 -10.15 9.96
C ILE A 220 -13.33 -10.20 8.46
N ASN A 221 -14.31 -10.01 7.57
CA ASN A 221 -14.14 -10.01 6.11
C ASN A 221 -15.27 -9.23 5.38
N GLY A 222 -15.18 -9.11 4.06
CA GLY A 222 -16.26 -8.63 3.18
C GLY A 222 -16.47 -7.12 3.13
N THR A 223 -15.58 -6.36 3.78
CA THR A 223 -15.63 -4.88 3.77
C THR A 223 -14.89 -4.29 2.57
N LEU A 224 -15.11 -3.01 2.29
CA LEU A 224 -14.40 -2.30 1.23
C LEU A 224 -12.88 -2.38 1.39
N ALA A 225 -12.38 -2.33 2.63
CA ALA A 225 -10.96 -2.48 2.92
C ALA A 225 -10.38 -3.82 2.42
N HIS A 226 -11.10 -4.93 2.58
CA HIS A 226 -10.66 -6.24 2.09
C HIS A 226 -10.69 -6.35 0.57
N ALA A 227 -11.66 -5.70 -0.07
CA ALA A 227 -11.71 -5.65 -1.52
C ALA A 227 -10.55 -4.80 -2.07
N LEU A 228 -10.24 -3.67 -1.45
CA LEU A 228 -9.09 -2.83 -1.85
C LEU A 228 -7.75 -3.52 -1.64
N GLU A 229 -7.59 -4.30 -0.56
CA GLU A 229 -6.40 -5.15 -0.34
C GLU A 229 -6.13 -6.06 -1.56
N ARG A 230 -7.19 -6.63 -2.15
CA ARG A 230 -7.11 -7.45 -3.36
C ARG A 230 -6.80 -6.65 -4.63
N ILE A 231 -7.16 -5.37 -4.65
CA ILE A 231 -7.01 -4.49 -5.81
C ILE A 231 -5.62 -3.85 -5.89
N PHE A 232 -4.91 -3.61 -4.79
CA PHE A 232 -3.61 -2.92 -4.83
C PHE A 232 -2.59 -3.52 -5.82
N PRO A 233 -2.35 -4.85 -5.86
CA PRO A 233 -1.49 -5.46 -6.88
C PRO A 233 -1.96 -5.17 -8.32
N GLN A 234 -3.27 -5.09 -8.53
CA GLN A 234 -3.86 -4.89 -9.85
C GLN A 234 -3.65 -3.46 -10.35
N LEU A 235 -3.57 -2.48 -9.44
CA LEU A 235 -3.16 -1.12 -9.77
C LEU A 235 -1.72 -1.08 -10.29
N ILE A 236 -0.83 -1.89 -9.71
CA ILE A 236 0.57 -2.01 -10.17
C ILE A 236 0.62 -2.56 -11.59
N TYR A 237 -0.04 -3.69 -11.86
CA TYR A 237 -0.10 -4.25 -13.21
C TYR A 237 -0.74 -3.28 -14.21
N ARG A 238 -1.75 -2.53 -13.78
CA ARG A 238 -2.39 -1.51 -14.61
C ARG A 238 -1.46 -0.36 -14.99
N SER A 239 -0.54 0.02 -14.10
CA SER A 239 0.51 0.99 -14.43
C SER A 239 1.59 0.44 -15.38
N GLY A 240 1.48 -0.84 -15.79
CA GLY A 240 2.46 -1.51 -16.65
C GLY A 240 3.69 -2.03 -15.89
N GLN A 241 3.63 -2.03 -14.55
CA GLN A 241 4.72 -2.46 -13.70
C GLN A 241 4.50 -3.87 -13.15
N LEU A 242 5.59 -4.44 -12.65
CA LEU A 242 5.68 -5.80 -12.14
C LEU A 242 5.74 -5.82 -10.62
N ILE A 243 5.41 -6.99 -10.09
CA ILE A 243 5.46 -7.30 -8.67
C ILE A 243 6.55 -8.34 -8.43
N VAL A 244 7.31 -8.16 -7.36
CA VAL A 244 8.24 -9.17 -6.85
C VAL A 244 7.72 -9.68 -5.52
N THR A 245 7.81 -11.00 -5.33
CA THR A 245 7.51 -11.64 -4.05
C THR A 245 8.72 -12.38 -3.53
N ALA A 246 9.15 -12.09 -2.29
CA ALA A 246 10.32 -12.72 -1.68
C ALA A 246 10.26 -12.71 -0.15
N ASP A 247 10.53 -13.85 0.49
CA ASP A 247 10.51 -13.99 1.96
C ASP A 247 11.74 -13.37 2.65
N GLY A 248 12.80 -13.08 1.89
CA GLY A 248 13.99 -12.37 2.31
C GLY A 248 14.56 -11.54 1.16
N ILE A 249 14.13 -10.28 1.03
CA ILE A 249 14.51 -9.42 -0.10
C ILE A 249 16.02 -9.17 -0.20
N ALA A 250 16.72 -9.18 0.93
CA ALA A 250 18.17 -9.10 1.02
C ALA A 250 18.88 -10.32 0.40
N GLU A 251 18.21 -11.48 0.40
CA GLU A 251 18.75 -12.75 -0.07
C GLU A 251 18.50 -12.98 -1.57
N VAL A 252 17.70 -12.14 -2.23
CA VAL A 252 17.41 -12.29 -3.67
C VAL A 252 18.57 -11.72 -4.50
N PRO A 253 19.33 -12.56 -5.23
CA PRO A 253 20.42 -12.05 -6.05
C PRO A 253 19.86 -11.24 -7.23
N PRO A 254 20.51 -10.12 -7.64
CA PRO A 254 20.07 -9.29 -8.76
C PRO A 254 19.86 -10.09 -10.07
N SER A 255 20.65 -11.14 -10.27
CA SER A 255 20.56 -12.02 -11.45
C SER A 255 19.26 -12.84 -11.48
N ALA A 256 18.71 -13.23 -10.33
CA ALA A 256 17.42 -13.91 -10.27
C ALA A 256 16.28 -12.95 -10.62
N LEU A 257 16.32 -11.72 -10.10
CA LEU A 257 15.36 -10.66 -10.42
C LEU A 257 15.38 -10.31 -11.92
N ALA A 258 16.57 -10.14 -12.51
CA ALA A 258 16.71 -9.85 -13.93
C ALA A 258 16.09 -10.94 -14.82
N ARG A 259 16.24 -12.22 -14.45
CA ARG A 259 15.62 -13.35 -15.16
C ARG A 259 14.10 -13.35 -15.04
N VAL A 260 13.56 -13.05 -13.85
CA VAL A 260 12.11 -12.94 -13.63
C VAL A 260 11.54 -11.80 -14.46
N ILE A 261 12.15 -10.62 -14.44
CA ILE A 261 11.72 -9.46 -15.23
C ILE A 261 11.76 -9.77 -16.72
N ALA A 262 12.86 -10.37 -17.21
CA ALA A 262 12.99 -10.76 -18.61
C ALA A 262 11.95 -11.82 -19.02
N GLY A 263 11.60 -12.75 -18.12
CA GLY A 263 10.55 -13.75 -18.35
C GLY A 263 9.15 -13.12 -18.44
N VAL A 264 8.83 -12.19 -17.56
CA VAL A 264 7.51 -11.52 -17.54
C VAL A 264 7.36 -10.55 -18.72
N GLN A 265 8.41 -9.83 -19.11
CA GLN A 265 8.38 -8.97 -20.31
C GLN A 265 8.24 -9.75 -21.63
N ARG A 266 8.63 -11.03 -21.64
CA ARG A 266 8.48 -11.94 -22.79
C ARG A 266 7.13 -12.65 -22.82
N ALA A 267 6.36 -12.63 -21.74
CA ALA A 267 5.04 -13.24 -21.71
C ALA A 267 4.07 -12.44 -22.61
N PRO A 268 3.26 -13.10 -23.46
CA PRO A 268 2.30 -12.40 -24.30
C PRO A 268 1.32 -11.63 -23.43
N GLN A 269 1.33 -10.30 -23.58
CA GLN A 269 0.36 -9.43 -22.92
C GLN A 269 -1.05 -9.82 -23.39
N PRO A 270 -2.05 -9.93 -22.50
CA PRO A 270 -3.42 -10.18 -22.92
C PRO A 270 -3.84 -9.08 -23.90
N ILE A 271 -4.25 -9.51 -25.09
CA ILE A 271 -4.59 -8.65 -26.23
C ILE A 271 -5.56 -7.58 -25.75
N ARG A 272 -5.16 -6.30 -25.87
CA ARG A 272 -6.07 -5.15 -25.75
C ARG A 272 -7.13 -5.27 -26.85
N LYS A 273 -8.26 -5.94 -26.59
CA LYS A 273 -9.43 -5.80 -27.46
C LYS A 273 -9.90 -4.35 -27.32
N GLY A 274 -9.71 -3.58 -28.40
CA GLY A 274 -10.03 -2.16 -28.44
C GLY A 274 -11.45 -1.90 -27.94
N PHE A 275 -11.58 -0.99 -27.00
CA PHE A 275 -12.86 -0.44 -26.56
C PHE A 275 -13.57 0.16 -27.78
N ARG A 276 -14.60 -0.51 -28.29
CA ARG A 276 -15.59 0.14 -29.16
C ARG A 276 -16.51 0.94 -28.24
N THR A 277 -16.44 2.26 -28.35
CA THR A 277 -17.46 3.16 -27.81
C THR A 277 -18.82 2.76 -28.38
N PRO A 278 -19.87 2.60 -27.56
CA PRO A 278 -21.21 2.36 -28.07
C PRO A 278 -21.69 3.60 -28.83
N PRO A 279 -22.43 3.44 -29.94
CA PRO A 279 -22.92 4.57 -30.72
C PRO A 279 -23.90 5.40 -29.88
N LYS A 280 -23.72 6.72 -29.90
CA LYS A 280 -24.67 7.69 -29.33
C LYS A 280 -26.04 7.46 -29.99
N ARG A 281 -27.05 7.06 -29.20
CA ARG A 281 -28.45 7.10 -29.66
C ARG A 281 -28.80 8.56 -29.93
N GLY A 282 -28.99 8.88 -31.21
CA GLY A 282 -29.49 10.18 -31.66
C GLY A 282 -30.90 10.40 -31.13
N ALA A 283 -31.14 11.59 -30.60
CA ALA A 283 -32.47 12.08 -30.28
C ALA A 283 -33.29 12.17 -31.59
N SER A 284 -34.35 11.38 -31.69
CA SER A 284 -35.38 11.59 -32.71
C SER A 284 -36.31 12.69 -32.22
N ARG A 285 -36.18 13.88 -32.82
CA ARG A 285 -37.27 14.85 -32.91
C ARG A 285 -38.23 14.38 -34.01
N ARG A 286 -39.46 14.08 -33.64
CA ARG A 286 -40.73 14.49 -34.28
C ARG A 286 -41.89 13.82 -33.54
#